data_AF-A0A8C8BR41-F1
#
_entry.id   AF-A0A8C8BR41-F1
#
_cell.length_a   1.000
_cell.length_b   1.000
_cell.length_c   1.000
_cell.angle_alpha   90.00
_cell.angle_beta   90.00
_cell.angle_gamma   90.00
#
_symmetry.space_group_name_H-M   'P 1'
#
loop_
_entity.id
_entity.type
_entity.pdbx_description
1 polymer ?
#
loop_
_entity_poly.entity_id
_entity_poly.type
_entity_poly.pdbx_seq_one_letter_code
_entity_poly.pdbx_strand_id
1 'polypeptide(L)'
;CARSKGTQGARTTCCAPAGKRCRSSSNQFVLVLFFPRFFSSLEKDLGCGHVLCGFVCMVRIFSSFLLPSKALIQDVAQDDVQNVSTILPPCNEDADKPEDVYKFEDILSPAEYEALQAPAAAFVNITAEEITKKTEDKSHCSFVLEELKFLPTDEKSRDHKARCLWFLDTLIKFSYLKVIKKKHPMGPECPHIISRKLMKNFTSLTYNNGSVQNLISASMKTKITAYVIALALHISKFQTDLTVLQNDLKLQESRMTDIARAMRLKISKVKGLPGLENDHNHKLGTLSLPLPVQKASGNQQKRKKMN
;
A
#
# COMPACT_ATOMS: atom_id res chain seq x y z
N CYS A 1 20.84 11.63 -80.32
CA CYS A 1 20.45 12.91 -79.67
C CYS A 1 21.06 12.98 -78.29
N ALA A 2 22.15 13.74 -78.13
CA ALA A 2 22.19 15.04 -77.44
C ALA A 2 22.09 14.88 -75.89
N ARG A 3 23.24 14.96 -75.19
CA ARG A 3 23.79 16.13 -74.44
C ARG A 3 22.98 16.47 -73.17
N SER A 4 23.55 16.24 -71.97
CA SER A 4 24.38 17.23 -71.18
C SER A 4 23.46 18.19 -70.39
N LYS A 5 23.58 18.47 -69.09
CA LYS A 5 24.70 18.86 -68.19
C LYS A 5 24.25 18.57 -66.74
N GLY A 6 25.09 18.15 -65.78
CA GLY A 6 26.03 18.99 -65.02
C GLY A 6 25.30 19.73 -63.86
N THR A 7 25.79 19.87 -62.63
CA THR A 7 27.11 19.59 -62.04
C THR A 7 27.03 19.91 -60.53
N GLN A 8 27.83 19.18 -59.73
CA GLN A 8 28.57 19.64 -58.51
C GLN A 8 27.76 20.06 -57.28
N GLY A 9 28.10 19.69 -56.05
CA GLY A 9 29.34 19.19 -55.43
C GLY A 9 29.23 19.61 -53.94
N ALA A 10 29.98 19.14 -52.96
CA ALA A 10 31.04 18.16 -52.83
C ALA A 10 31.24 17.93 -51.31
N ARG A 11 31.71 16.72 -50.93
CA ARG A 11 32.82 16.43 -49.98
C ARG A 11 32.74 17.03 -48.54
N THR A 12 33.10 16.35 -47.45
CA THR A 12 34.16 15.35 -47.21
C THR A 12 34.10 14.93 -45.72
N THR A 13 34.17 13.62 -45.45
CA THR A 13 35.15 12.90 -44.57
C THR A 13 35.71 13.60 -43.32
N CYS A 14 35.98 12.99 -42.16
CA CYS A 14 36.17 11.58 -41.79
C CYS A 14 36.40 11.48 -40.26
N CYS A 15 36.23 10.25 -39.74
CA CYS A 15 36.95 9.60 -38.64
C CYS A 15 36.70 9.98 -37.16
N ALA A 16 36.23 8.96 -36.43
CA ALA A 16 36.37 8.74 -34.98
C ALA A 16 37.84 8.37 -34.61
N PRO A 17 38.25 8.20 -33.32
CA PRO A 17 37.82 7.05 -32.48
C PRO A 17 37.84 7.19 -30.92
N ALA A 18 37.22 6.19 -30.28
CA ALA A 18 37.59 5.44 -29.05
C ALA A 18 37.80 6.12 -27.66
N GLY A 19 36.93 5.75 -26.69
CA GLY A 19 37.32 4.79 -25.62
C GLY A 19 37.60 5.27 -24.18
N LYS A 20 36.86 4.66 -23.24
CA LYS A 20 37.23 4.15 -21.88
C LYS A 20 36.81 4.91 -20.59
N ARG A 21 36.10 4.11 -19.76
CA ARG A 21 36.12 3.88 -18.29
C ARG A 21 35.66 4.95 -17.29
N CYS A 22 34.57 4.61 -16.61
CA CYS A 22 34.20 5.06 -15.27
C CYS A 22 34.90 4.23 -14.18
N ARG A 23 35.38 4.88 -13.11
CA ARG A 23 35.53 4.31 -11.76
C ARG A 23 35.47 5.41 -10.69
N SER A 24 34.58 5.17 -9.73
CA SER A 24 34.68 5.38 -8.27
C SER A 24 34.78 6.78 -7.62
N SER A 25 33.85 6.96 -6.66
CA SER A 25 33.95 7.57 -5.31
C SER A 25 34.24 9.06 -5.14
N SER A 26 33.28 9.80 -4.57
CA SER A 26 33.30 10.23 -3.15
C SER A 26 32.40 11.45 -2.91
N ASN A 27 31.74 11.43 -1.74
CA ASN A 27 30.99 12.48 -1.06
C ASN A 27 31.44 13.93 -1.32
N GLN A 28 30.47 14.82 -1.58
CA GLN A 28 30.36 16.08 -0.83
C GLN A 28 28.97 16.73 -1.01
N PHE A 29 28.35 17.03 0.14
CA PHE A 29 27.24 17.96 0.29
C PHE A 29 27.66 19.36 -0.13
N VAL A 30 26.93 20.01 -1.05
CA VAL A 30 26.83 21.48 -1.09
C VAL A 30 25.40 21.87 -1.45
N LEU A 31 24.77 22.55 -0.49
CA LEU A 31 23.48 23.22 -0.60
C LEU A 31 23.70 24.51 -1.40
N VAL A 32 23.11 24.63 -2.60
CA VAL A 32 23.04 25.91 -3.32
C VAL A 32 21.58 26.24 -3.58
N LEU A 33 21.08 27.22 -2.84
CA LEU A 33 19.80 27.87 -3.07
C LEU A 33 19.90 28.73 -4.34
N PHE A 34 19.01 28.50 -5.30
CA PHE A 34 18.80 29.37 -6.47
C PHE A 34 17.42 30.03 -6.38
N PHE A 35 17.45 31.36 -6.52
CA PHE A 35 16.35 32.33 -6.66
C PHE A 35 15.45 32.05 -7.90
N PRO A 36 14.23 32.63 -8.05
CA PRO A 36 14.06 34.02 -8.54
C PRO A 36 12.96 34.83 -7.81
N ARG A 37 13.19 36.11 -7.44
CA ARG A 37 13.03 37.35 -8.25
C ARG A 37 11.63 37.45 -8.83
N PHE A 38 10.81 38.39 -8.33
CA PHE A 38 9.93 39.22 -9.18
C PHE A 38 9.46 40.49 -8.42
N PHE A 39 9.74 41.62 -9.07
CA PHE A 39 9.11 42.95 -8.99
C PHE A 39 9.40 43.93 -7.84
N SER A 40 10.43 44.75 -8.10
CA SER A 40 10.48 46.18 -7.77
C SER A 40 9.67 46.99 -8.80
N SER A 41 8.77 47.86 -8.33
CA SER A 41 8.39 49.11 -9.00
C SER A 41 7.43 49.86 -8.09
N LEU A 42 7.90 50.93 -7.44
CA LEU A 42 7.33 52.28 -7.57
C LEU A 42 8.08 53.19 -6.58
N GLU A 43 9.10 53.89 -7.08
CA GLU A 43 9.69 55.03 -6.40
C GLU A 43 9.92 56.07 -7.48
N LYS A 44 9.16 57.16 -7.42
CA LYS A 44 9.54 58.50 -7.87
C LYS A 44 8.49 59.55 -7.51
N ASP A 45 9.04 60.65 -7.00
CA ASP A 45 8.53 62.02 -6.98
C ASP A 45 7.51 62.42 -5.90
N LEU A 46 8.03 63.00 -4.80
CA LEU A 46 7.77 64.41 -4.42
C LEU A 46 8.59 64.79 -3.18
N GLY A 47 9.28 65.93 -3.28
CA GLY A 47 10.14 66.47 -2.24
C GLY A 47 9.43 67.38 -1.23
N CYS A 48 10.22 67.79 -0.24
CA CYS A 48 10.02 68.86 0.73
C CYS A 48 8.84 68.76 1.72
N GLY A 49 9.22 68.56 2.99
CA GLY A 49 8.77 69.45 4.06
C GLY A 49 7.46 69.10 4.76
N HIS A 50 7.49 68.09 5.64
CA HIS A 50 6.90 68.21 6.99
C HIS A 50 7.33 66.99 7.81
N VAL A 51 8.38 67.17 8.61
CA VAL A 51 8.70 66.28 9.71
C VAL A 51 7.63 66.53 10.79
N LEU A 52 7.22 65.45 11.47
CA LEU A 52 6.27 65.41 12.59
C LEU A 52 4.78 65.58 12.25
N CYS A 53 4.11 64.50 11.78
CA CYS A 53 2.80 64.06 12.30
C CYS A 53 2.33 62.72 11.68
N GLY A 54 3.15 61.67 11.71
CA GLY A 54 2.80 60.41 11.04
C GLY A 54 3.31 59.12 11.68
N PHE A 55 4.05 59.19 12.79
CA PHE A 55 4.64 58.01 13.44
C PHE A 55 3.91 57.59 14.73
N VAL A 56 2.84 58.28 15.12
CA VAL A 56 2.07 57.99 16.34
C VAL A 56 0.67 57.43 16.05
N CYS A 57 0.23 57.36 14.78
CA CYS A 57 -1.09 56.82 14.42
C CYS A 57 -1.08 55.41 13.81
N MET A 58 0.09 54.80 13.57
CA MET A 58 0.19 53.42 13.05
C MET A 58 0.63 52.39 14.11
N VAL A 59 0.55 52.73 15.40
CA VAL A 59 0.82 51.81 16.53
C VAL A 59 -0.42 51.63 17.42
N ARG A 60 -1.59 52.15 17.03
CA ARG A 60 -2.84 52.03 17.81
C ARG A 60 -4.08 51.55 17.06
N ILE A 61 -3.92 50.96 15.87
CA ILE A 61 -4.98 50.18 15.19
C ILE A 61 -4.42 48.83 14.72
N PHE A 62 -3.73 48.12 15.61
CA PHE A 62 -3.40 46.69 15.44
C PHE A 62 -3.29 46.00 16.81
N SER A 63 -4.15 46.41 17.76
CA SER A 63 -4.17 45.88 19.13
C SER A 63 -5.54 45.32 19.52
N SER A 64 -6.27 44.73 18.57
CA SER A 64 -7.61 44.19 18.86
C SER A 64 -7.93 42.81 18.26
N PHE A 65 -7.02 42.16 17.53
CA PHE A 65 -7.25 40.80 17.05
C PHE A 65 -5.91 40.08 16.92
N LEU A 66 -5.51 39.35 17.97
CA LEU A 66 -4.52 38.25 18.02
C LEU A 66 -4.11 38.14 19.50
N LEU A 67 -4.74 37.30 20.31
CA LEU A 67 -4.45 35.85 20.48
C LEU A 67 -5.38 35.38 21.64
N PRO A 68 -5.82 34.10 21.72
CA PRO A 68 -4.91 32.95 21.79
C PRO A 68 -5.39 31.79 20.90
N SER A 69 -4.50 31.07 20.22
CA SER A 69 -3.88 29.92 20.87
C SER A 69 -2.60 29.49 20.13
N LYS A 70 -1.48 29.50 20.85
CA LYS A 70 -0.36 28.60 20.54
C LYS A 70 -0.73 27.19 21.01
N ALA A 71 -1.70 26.57 20.35
CA ALA A 71 -2.07 25.18 20.59
C ALA A 71 -2.66 24.59 19.31
N LEU A 72 -1.81 24.25 18.33
CA LEU A 72 -2.12 23.24 17.29
C LEU A 72 -0.92 22.89 16.40
N ILE A 73 0.29 22.79 16.97
CA ILE A 73 1.36 22.00 16.35
C ILE A 73 2.00 21.18 17.46
N GLN A 74 1.25 20.18 17.90
CA GLN A 74 1.81 19.01 18.53
C GLN A 74 1.18 17.83 17.82
N ASP A 75 2.04 17.04 17.18
CA ASP A 75 1.71 15.74 16.63
C ASP A 75 0.83 14.95 17.59
N VAL A 76 -0.42 14.73 17.19
CA VAL A 76 -1.19 13.62 17.70
C VAL A 76 -1.89 12.97 16.51
N ALA A 77 -1.27 11.90 16.04
CA ALA A 77 -1.99 10.78 15.47
C ALA A 77 -3.01 10.30 16.51
N GLN A 78 -4.21 10.87 16.48
CA GLN A 78 -5.38 10.33 17.18
C GLN A 78 -6.48 10.19 16.15
N ASP A 79 -6.49 9.04 15.49
CA ASP A 79 -7.69 8.20 15.50
C ASP A 79 -7.31 6.73 15.22
N ASP A 80 -6.49 6.16 16.11
CA ASP A 80 -6.24 4.70 16.18
C ASP A 80 -6.93 4.11 17.43
N VAL A 81 -8.15 4.56 17.72
CA VAL A 81 -9.10 3.80 18.56
C VAL A 81 -10.30 3.43 17.69
N GLN A 82 -10.05 2.93 16.49
CA GLN A 82 -11.05 2.07 15.87
C GLN A 82 -11.15 0.81 16.72
N ASN A 83 -12.36 0.52 17.18
CA ASN A 83 -12.70 -0.71 17.88
C ASN A 83 -12.03 -1.88 17.13
N VAL A 84 -11.28 -2.74 17.82
CA VAL A 84 -10.56 -3.85 17.19
C VAL A 84 -11.52 -4.71 16.33
N SER A 85 -12.81 -4.73 16.69
CA SER A 85 -13.89 -5.34 15.89
C SER A 85 -14.10 -4.75 14.50
N THR A 86 -13.74 -3.48 14.27
CA THR A 86 -13.85 -2.79 12.97
C THR A 86 -12.68 -3.09 12.04
N ILE A 87 -11.54 -3.51 12.62
CA ILE A 87 -10.31 -3.83 11.88
C ILE A 87 -10.30 -5.29 11.42
N LEU A 88 -10.86 -6.20 12.22
CA LEU A 88 -10.95 -7.61 11.84
C LEU A 88 -12.22 -7.86 11.01
N PRO A 89 -12.21 -8.84 10.08
CA PRO A 89 -13.45 -9.36 9.51
C PRO A 89 -14.39 -9.85 10.62
N PRO A 90 -15.73 -9.76 10.42
CA PRO A 90 -16.70 -10.31 11.35
C PRO A 90 -16.38 -11.76 11.73
N CYS A 91 -16.28 -12.04 13.02
CA CYS A 91 -15.92 -13.35 13.55
C CYS A 91 -17.14 -13.99 14.22
N ASN A 92 -17.55 -15.15 13.74
CA ASN A 92 -18.57 -15.98 14.36
C ASN A 92 -17.91 -17.00 15.30
N GLU A 93 -17.97 -16.73 16.61
CA GLU A 93 -17.30 -17.56 17.61
C GLU A 93 -17.99 -18.91 17.84
N ASP A 94 -19.29 -18.97 17.57
CA ASP A 94 -20.15 -20.14 17.77
C ASP A 94 -20.26 -21.01 16.51
N ALA A 95 -19.35 -20.81 15.55
CA ALA A 95 -19.34 -21.58 14.31
C ALA A 95 -18.97 -23.05 14.55
N ASP A 96 -19.78 -23.97 14.02
CA ASP A 96 -19.52 -25.41 14.05
C ASP A 96 -18.50 -25.86 12.98
N LYS A 97 -18.23 -24.99 12.00
CA LYS A 97 -17.28 -25.26 10.91
C LYS A 97 -16.30 -24.09 10.73
N PRO A 98 -15.05 -24.36 10.32
CA PRO A 98 -14.06 -23.30 10.04
C PRO A 98 -14.53 -22.28 8.99
N GLU A 99 -15.30 -22.72 7.99
CA GLU A 99 -15.85 -21.88 6.92
C GLU A 99 -16.82 -20.81 7.42
N ASP A 100 -17.49 -21.08 8.54
CA ASP A 100 -18.52 -20.22 9.11
C ASP A 100 -17.97 -19.22 10.14
N VAL A 101 -16.72 -19.38 10.58
CA VAL A 101 -16.06 -18.44 11.51
C VAL A 101 -15.84 -17.07 10.85
N TYR A 102 -15.39 -17.09 9.59
CA TYR A 102 -15.21 -15.91 8.74
C TYR A 102 -15.98 -16.14 7.45
N LYS A 103 -17.27 -15.81 7.44
CA LYS A 103 -18.13 -16.12 6.30
C LYS A 103 -17.62 -15.47 5.03
N PHE A 104 -17.66 -16.21 3.93
CA PHE A 104 -17.22 -15.71 2.63
C PHE A 104 -17.99 -14.46 2.21
N GLU A 105 -19.31 -14.42 2.47
CA GLU A 105 -20.20 -13.32 2.13
C GLU A 105 -19.86 -12.00 2.84
N ASP A 106 -19.24 -12.07 4.03
CA ASP A 106 -18.77 -10.89 4.78
C ASP A 106 -17.47 -10.32 4.20
N ILE A 107 -16.71 -11.15 3.48
CA ILE A 107 -15.48 -10.76 2.76
C ILE A 107 -15.84 -10.23 1.38
N LEU A 108 -16.62 -10.99 0.61
CA LEU A 108 -17.12 -10.68 -0.72
C LEU A 108 -18.62 -10.96 -0.79
N SER A 109 -19.41 -9.89 -0.88
CA SER A 109 -20.86 -10.03 -1.11
C SER A 109 -21.11 -10.68 -2.48
N PRO A 110 -22.28 -11.33 -2.68
CA PRO A 110 -22.59 -11.99 -3.95
C PRO A 110 -22.45 -11.07 -5.18
N ALA A 111 -22.90 -9.81 -5.08
CA ALA A 111 -22.78 -8.84 -6.18
C ALA A 111 -21.32 -8.44 -6.47
N GLU A 112 -20.48 -8.34 -5.44
CA GLU A 112 -19.05 -8.09 -5.61
C GLU A 112 -18.37 -9.31 -6.22
N TYR A 113 -18.69 -10.51 -5.75
CA TYR A 113 -18.14 -11.77 -6.26
C TYR A 113 -18.48 -12.00 -7.75
N GLU A 114 -19.72 -11.69 -8.17
CA GLU A 114 -20.09 -11.79 -9.59
C GLU A 114 -19.32 -10.80 -10.47
N ALA A 115 -19.08 -9.58 -9.98
CA ALA A 115 -18.30 -8.59 -10.73
C ALA A 115 -16.83 -9.00 -10.95
N LEU A 116 -16.31 -9.97 -10.20
CA LEU A 116 -14.95 -10.49 -10.36
C LEU A 116 -14.79 -11.44 -11.54
N GLN A 117 -15.87 -11.94 -12.15
CA GLN A 117 -15.79 -12.92 -13.24
C GLN A 117 -14.95 -12.42 -14.41
N ALA A 118 -15.26 -11.24 -14.94
CA ALA A 118 -14.57 -10.67 -16.09
C ALA A 118 -13.07 -10.42 -15.83
N PRO A 119 -12.65 -9.72 -14.76
CA PRO A 119 -11.22 -9.49 -14.52
C PRO A 119 -10.46 -10.76 -14.12
N ALA A 120 -11.12 -11.75 -13.49
CA ALA A 120 -10.48 -13.02 -13.12
C ALA A 120 -10.30 -14.00 -14.28
N ALA A 121 -10.97 -13.78 -15.43
CA ALA A 121 -10.82 -14.63 -16.61
C ALA A 121 -9.36 -14.75 -17.08
N ALA A 122 -8.55 -13.72 -16.84
CA ALA A 122 -7.10 -13.74 -17.13
C ALA A 122 -6.32 -14.75 -16.28
N PHE A 123 -6.86 -15.19 -15.14
CA PHE A 123 -6.26 -16.21 -14.28
C PHE A 123 -6.80 -17.61 -14.57
N VAL A 124 -8.03 -17.74 -15.07
CA VAL A 124 -8.66 -19.04 -15.37
C VAL A 124 -7.89 -19.80 -16.46
N ASN A 125 -7.42 -19.09 -17.49
CA ASN A 125 -6.78 -19.68 -18.67
C ASN A 125 -5.26 -19.46 -18.71
N ILE A 126 -4.67 -19.10 -17.58
CA ILE A 126 -3.25 -18.75 -17.53
C ILE A 126 -2.37 -19.97 -17.80
N THR A 127 -1.34 -19.79 -18.62
CA THR A 127 -0.36 -20.85 -18.93
C THR A 127 0.84 -20.81 -17.98
N ALA A 128 1.57 -21.92 -17.87
CA ALA A 128 2.79 -21.99 -17.04
C ALA A 128 3.88 -21.00 -17.51
N GLU A 129 3.96 -20.74 -18.82
CA GLU A 129 4.87 -19.74 -19.40
C GLU A 129 4.49 -18.33 -18.96
N GLU A 130 3.19 -18.00 -18.97
CA GLU A 130 2.69 -16.71 -18.48
C GLU A 130 2.90 -16.52 -16.98
N ILE A 131 2.72 -17.57 -16.17
CA ILE A 131 3.04 -17.54 -14.73
C ILE A 131 4.53 -17.23 -14.54
N THR A 132 5.41 -17.88 -15.30
CA THR A 132 6.86 -17.69 -15.23
C THR A 132 7.22 -16.24 -15.58
N LYS A 133 6.70 -15.74 -16.70
CA LYS A 133 6.88 -14.34 -17.10
C LYS A 133 6.37 -13.35 -16.03
N LYS A 134 5.16 -13.58 -15.49
CA LYS A 134 4.59 -12.73 -14.44
C LYS A 134 5.40 -12.74 -13.15
N THR A 135 6.08 -13.85 -12.86
CA THR A 135 7.00 -14.00 -11.72
C THR A 135 8.26 -13.16 -11.92
N GLU A 136 8.86 -13.21 -13.12
CA GLU A 136 10.02 -12.40 -13.50
C GLU A 136 9.71 -10.90 -13.43
N ASP A 137 8.55 -10.51 -13.96
CA ASP A 137 8.07 -9.12 -13.97
C ASP A 137 7.62 -8.63 -12.57
N LYS A 138 7.55 -9.51 -11.56
CA LYS A 138 6.99 -9.23 -10.22
C LYS A 138 5.63 -8.51 -10.28
N SER A 139 4.83 -8.90 -11.26
CA SER A 139 3.57 -8.22 -11.61
C SER A 139 2.42 -8.57 -10.67
N HIS A 140 2.54 -9.68 -9.95
CA HIS A 140 1.58 -10.18 -8.97
C HIS A 140 2.31 -10.67 -7.71
N CYS A 141 1.54 -10.81 -6.63
CA CYS A 141 2.03 -11.28 -5.34
C CYS A 141 2.51 -12.74 -5.42
N SER A 142 3.54 -13.10 -4.66
CA SER A 142 4.11 -14.44 -4.65
C SER A 142 3.09 -15.51 -4.29
N PHE A 143 2.23 -15.26 -3.29
CA PHE A 143 1.14 -16.16 -2.91
C PHE A 143 0.23 -16.49 -4.11
N VAL A 144 -0.13 -15.48 -4.90
CA VAL A 144 -1.02 -15.66 -6.05
C VAL A 144 -0.34 -16.49 -7.13
N LEU A 145 0.92 -16.20 -7.43
CA LEU A 145 1.69 -16.94 -8.43
C LEU A 145 1.91 -18.41 -8.04
N GLU A 146 2.04 -18.70 -6.74
CA GLU A 146 2.12 -20.07 -6.23
C GLU A 146 0.78 -20.80 -6.36
N GLU A 147 -0.32 -20.18 -5.92
CA GLU A 147 -1.66 -20.79 -5.99
C GLU A 147 -2.18 -20.98 -7.42
N LEU A 148 -1.76 -20.14 -8.37
CA LEU A 148 -2.09 -20.28 -9.80
C LEU A 148 -1.49 -21.54 -10.43
N LYS A 149 -0.40 -22.10 -9.88
CA LYS A 149 0.18 -23.38 -10.33
C LYS A 149 -0.71 -24.58 -9.95
N PHE A 150 -1.55 -24.41 -8.95
CA PHE A 150 -2.40 -25.45 -8.37
C PHE A 150 -3.89 -25.13 -8.59
N LEU A 151 -4.25 -24.62 -9.76
CA LEU A 151 -5.65 -24.41 -10.12
C LEU A 151 -6.38 -25.76 -10.26
N PRO A 152 -7.61 -25.87 -9.72
CA PRO A 152 -8.45 -27.05 -9.91
C PRO A 152 -8.75 -27.32 -11.39
N THR A 153 -8.97 -28.59 -11.72
CA THR A 153 -9.44 -28.99 -13.06
C THR A 153 -10.94 -28.71 -13.25
N ASP A 154 -11.71 -28.75 -12.18
CA ASP A 154 -13.14 -28.42 -12.19
C ASP A 154 -13.36 -26.94 -12.53
N GLU A 155 -14.21 -26.66 -13.52
CA GLU A 155 -14.41 -25.32 -14.06
C GLU A 155 -14.93 -24.34 -12.99
N LYS A 156 -15.93 -24.74 -12.20
CA LYS A 156 -16.52 -23.89 -11.16
C LYS A 156 -15.53 -23.59 -10.05
N SER A 157 -14.81 -24.60 -9.59
CA SER A 157 -13.79 -24.47 -8.55
C SER A 157 -12.60 -23.64 -9.03
N ARG A 158 -12.22 -23.78 -10.31
CA ARG A 158 -11.17 -22.99 -10.96
C ARG A 158 -11.57 -21.52 -11.08
N ASP A 159 -12.77 -21.23 -11.55
CA ASP A 159 -13.32 -19.88 -11.62
C ASP A 159 -13.40 -19.23 -10.23
N HIS A 160 -13.94 -19.96 -9.24
CA HIS A 160 -13.98 -19.49 -7.86
C HIS A 160 -12.59 -19.13 -7.32
N LYS A 161 -11.62 -20.04 -7.46
CA LYS A 161 -10.24 -19.79 -7.02
C LYS A 161 -9.63 -18.61 -7.75
N ALA A 162 -9.83 -18.48 -9.06
CA ALA A 162 -9.33 -17.36 -9.86
C ALA A 162 -9.91 -16.00 -9.39
N ARG A 163 -11.22 -15.93 -9.13
CA ARG A 163 -11.88 -14.72 -8.60
C ARG A 163 -11.30 -14.33 -7.23
N CYS A 164 -11.16 -15.30 -6.33
CA CYS A 164 -10.59 -15.07 -5.01
C CYS A 164 -9.13 -14.60 -5.09
N LEU A 165 -8.30 -15.22 -5.94
CA LEU A 165 -6.91 -14.82 -6.16
C LEU A 165 -6.79 -13.41 -6.75
N TRP A 166 -7.65 -13.05 -7.70
CA TRP A 166 -7.65 -11.71 -8.27
C TRP A 166 -7.98 -10.63 -7.23
N PHE A 167 -8.98 -10.89 -6.38
CA PHE A 167 -9.34 -9.97 -5.32
C PHE A 167 -8.26 -9.88 -4.24
N LEU A 168 -7.61 -11.00 -3.90
CA LEU A 168 -6.47 -11.03 -2.99
C LEU A 168 -5.29 -10.19 -3.50
N ASP A 169 -4.89 -10.37 -4.76
CA ASP A 169 -3.84 -9.57 -5.41
C ASP A 169 -4.18 -8.08 -5.39
N THR A 170 -5.45 -7.76 -5.66
CA THR A 170 -5.98 -6.39 -5.64
C THR A 170 -5.88 -5.77 -4.25
N LEU A 171 -6.25 -6.48 -3.18
CA LEU A 171 -6.14 -6.00 -1.81
C LEU A 171 -4.67 -5.71 -1.43
N ILE A 172 -3.74 -6.60 -1.79
CA ILE A 172 -2.32 -6.42 -1.49
C ILE A 172 -1.77 -5.21 -2.26
N LYS A 173 -2.04 -5.10 -3.56
CA LYS A 173 -1.65 -3.94 -4.38
C LYS A 173 -2.24 -2.63 -3.85
N PHE A 174 -3.51 -2.66 -3.45
CA PHE A 174 -4.18 -1.51 -2.86
C PHE A 174 -3.48 -1.06 -1.58
N SER A 175 -3.03 -1.99 -0.72
CA SER A 175 -2.33 -1.68 0.55
C SER A 175 -1.04 -0.85 0.39
N TYR A 176 -0.44 -0.86 -0.80
CA TYR A 176 0.76 -0.08 -1.10
C TYR A 176 0.47 1.39 -1.42
N LEU A 177 -0.78 1.73 -1.75
CA LEU A 177 -1.17 3.10 -2.02
C LEU A 177 -1.20 3.88 -0.71
N LYS A 178 -0.28 4.84 -0.54
CA LYS A 178 -0.30 5.69 0.66
C LYS A 178 -1.44 6.70 0.58
N VAL A 179 -1.40 7.55 -0.44
CA VAL A 179 -2.39 8.61 -0.69
C VAL A 179 -3.07 8.35 -2.03
N ILE A 180 -4.40 8.35 -2.04
CA ILE A 180 -5.20 8.06 -3.23
C ILE A 180 -5.65 9.37 -3.86
N LYS A 181 -4.96 9.75 -4.94
CA LYS A 181 -5.22 10.99 -5.70
C LYS A 181 -6.13 10.77 -6.91
N LYS A 182 -6.24 9.53 -7.38
CA LYS A 182 -6.97 9.17 -8.61
C LYS A 182 -8.37 8.68 -8.26
N LYS A 183 -9.35 9.00 -9.12
CA LYS A 183 -10.72 8.49 -9.03
C LYS A 183 -10.79 6.95 -9.17
N HIS A 184 -9.85 6.37 -9.92
CA HIS A 184 -9.72 4.92 -10.14
C HIS A 184 -8.33 4.45 -9.70
N PRO A 185 -8.13 4.11 -8.41
CA PRO A 185 -6.81 3.76 -7.87
C PRO A 185 -6.23 2.47 -8.47
N MET A 186 -7.10 1.53 -8.88
CA MET A 186 -6.71 0.22 -9.39
C MET A 186 -6.71 0.13 -10.94
N GLY A 187 -6.94 1.24 -11.63
CA GLY A 187 -7.05 1.28 -13.09
C GLY A 187 -8.45 0.92 -13.62
N PRO A 188 -8.63 0.98 -14.96
CA PRO A 188 -9.93 0.77 -15.61
C PRO A 188 -10.40 -0.69 -15.60
N GLU A 189 -9.47 -1.64 -15.50
CA GLU A 189 -9.77 -3.09 -15.43
C GLU A 189 -10.45 -3.51 -14.13
N CYS A 190 -10.39 -2.67 -13.09
CA CYS A 190 -11.02 -2.95 -11.81
C CYS A 190 -12.51 -2.59 -11.85
N PRO A 191 -13.43 -3.55 -11.61
CA PRO A 191 -14.87 -3.26 -11.61
C PRO A 191 -15.23 -2.16 -10.62
N HIS A 192 -16.13 -1.27 -11.01
CA HIS A 192 -16.48 -0.10 -10.21
C HIS A 192 -17.03 -0.46 -8.82
N ILE A 193 -17.78 -1.57 -8.69
CA ILE A 193 -18.27 -2.06 -7.39
C ILE A 193 -17.13 -2.43 -6.45
N ILE A 194 -16.07 -3.06 -6.97
CA ILE A 194 -14.87 -3.41 -6.20
C ILE A 194 -14.09 -2.16 -5.83
N SER A 195 -13.87 -1.25 -6.79
CA SER A 195 -13.22 0.03 -6.49
C SER A 195 -13.97 0.82 -5.41
N ARG A 196 -15.31 0.79 -5.42
CA ARG A 196 -16.14 1.41 -4.38
C ARG A 196 -15.96 0.72 -3.02
N LYS A 197 -15.95 -0.62 -2.98
CA LYS A 197 -15.68 -1.39 -1.74
C LYS A 197 -14.33 -1.00 -1.14
N LEU A 198 -13.29 -0.95 -1.97
CA LEU A 198 -11.94 -0.63 -1.53
C LEU A 198 -11.87 0.75 -0.87
N MET A 199 -12.40 1.75 -1.56
CA MET A 199 -12.44 3.15 -1.09
C MET A 199 -13.37 3.37 0.10
N LYS A 200 -14.39 2.54 0.30
CA LYS A 200 -15.31 2.69 1.43
C LYS A 200 -14.76 2.02 2.69
N ASN A 201 -14.15 0.85 2.56
CA ASN A 201 -13.86 -0.02 3.70
C ASN A 201 -12.40 0.03 4.17
N PHE A 202 -11.48 0.45 3.30
CA PHE A 202 -10.03 0.36 3.54
C PHE A 202 -9.29 1.70 3.34
N THR A 203 -9.99 2.82 3.39
CA THR A 203 -9.38 4.15 3.42
C THR A 203 -9.96 4.98 4.55
N SER A 204 -9.21 6.00 4.94
CA SER A 204 -9.67 7.04 5.86
C SER A 204 -9.48 8.40 5.19
N LEU A 205 -10.40 9.31 5.47
CA LEU A 205 -10.27 10.69 5.00
C LEU A 205 -9.22 11.41 5.83
N THR A 206 -8.37 12.18 5.17
CA THR A 206 -7.40 13.06 5.81
C THR A 206 -7.49 14.45 5.20
N TYR A 207 -7.27 15.46 6.03
CA TYR A 207 -7.17 16.86 5.60
C TYR A 207 -5.69 17.21 5.48
N ASN A 208 -5.23 17.48 4.26
CA ASN A 208 -3.86 17.89 4.01
C ASN A 208 -3.84 19.06 3.04
N ASN A 209 -3.13 20.13 3.40
CA ASN A 209 -2.98 21.36 2.63
C ASN A 209 -4.31 21.92 2.07
N GLY A 210 -5.37 21.96 2.91
CA GLY A 210 -6.68 22.49 2.53
C GLY A 210 -7.51 21.58 1.61
N SER A 211 -7.08 20.33 1.38
CA SER A 211 -7.81 19.35 0.56
C SER A 211 -8.12 18.07 1.34
N VAL A 212 -9.33 17.53 1.12
CA VAL A 212 -9.72 16.20 1.63
C VAL A 212 -9.20 15.14 0.68
N GLN A 213 -8.44 14.19 1.21
CA GLN A 213 -7.88 13.08 0.43
C GLN A 213 -8.12 11.74 1.13
N ASN A 214 -8.17 10.66 0.35
CA ASN A 214 -8.21 9.31 0.88
C ASN A 214 -6.77 8.83 1.16
N LEU A 215 -6.56 8.29 2.36
CA LEU A 215 -5.28 7.74 2.82
C LEU A 215 -5.48 6.29 3.28
N ILE A 216 -4.50 5.43 3.03
CA ILE A 216 -4.43 4.12 3.69
C ILE A 216 -3.55 4.26 4.94
N SER A 217 -4.19 4.44 6.08
CA SER A 217 -3.55 4.51 7.40
C SER A 217 -2.95 3.16 7.83
N ALA A 218 -2.21 3.14 8.94
CA ALA A 218 -1.67 1.91 9.51
C ALA A 218 -2.79 0.93 9.96
N SER A 219 -3.87 1.46 10.54
CA SER A 219 -5.07 0.69 10.89
C SER A 219 -5.76 0.12 9.65
N MET A 220 -5.88 0.89 8.56
CA MET A 220 -6.42 0.37 7.30
C MET A 220 -5.54 -0.71 6.68
N LYS A 221 -4.21 -0.60 6.75
CA LYS A 221 -3.31 -1.70 6.34
C LYS A 221 -3.54 -2.96 7.15
N THR A 222 -3.69 -2.81 8.47
CA THR A 222 -3.98 -3.94 9.38
C THR A 222 -5.29 -4.62 8.99
N LYS A 223 -6.33 -3.82 8.67
CA LYS A 223 -7.62 -4.32 8.19
C LYS A 223 -7.49 -5.06 6.86
N ILE A 224 -6.78 -4.48 5.88
CA ILE A 224 -6.52 -5.15 4.60
C ILE A 224 -5.82 -6.49 4.83
N THR A 225 -4.81 -6.54 5.69
CA THR A 225 -4.10 -7.78 6.03
C THR A 225 -5.02 -8.84 6.61
N ALA A 226 -5.91 -8.46 7.54
CA ALA A 226 -6.85 -9.40 8.13
C ALA A 226 -7.82 -9.97 7.06
N TYR A 227 -8.30 -9.13 6.14
CA TYR A 227 -9.13 -9.58 5.01
C TYR A 227 -8.35 -10.46 4.02
N VAL A 228 -7.08 -10.16 3.75
CA VAL A 228 -6.20 -10.99 2.91
C VAL A 228 -6.00 -12.38 3.53
N ILE A 229 -5.74 -12.45 4.83
CA ILE A 229 -5.60 -13.73 5.54
C ILE A 229 -6.92 -14.51 5.49
N ALA A 230 -8.06 -13.86 5.76
CA ALA A 230 -9.36 -14.53 5.72
C ALA A 230 -9.66 -15.11 4.32
N LEU A 231 -9.36 -14.36 3.26
CA LEU A 231 -9.55 -14.82 1.89
C LEU A 231 -8.56 -15.94 1.52
N ALA A 232 -7.30 -15.85 1.95
CA ALA A 232 -6.31 -16.91 1.76
C ALA A 232 -6.72 -18.22 2.46
N LEU A 233 -7.34 -18.14 3.63
CA LEU A 233 -7.90 -19.31 4.32
C LEU A 233 -8.99 -19.99 3.47
N HIS A 234 -9.89 -19.23 2.85
CA HIS A 234 -10.90 -19.81 1.93
C HIS A 234 -10.28 -20.45 0.69
N ILE A 235 -9.19 -19.88 0.16
CA ILE A 235 -8.48 -20.42 -1.01
C ILE A 235 -7.75 -21.74 -0.67
N SER A 236 -7.11 -21.81 0.50
CA SER A 236 -6.17 -22.87 0.87
C SER A 236 -6.72 -23.79 1.97
N LYS A 237 -8.03 -24.07 1.97
CA LYS A 237 -8.71 -25.03 2.88
C LYS A 237 -8.43 -24.77 4.37
N PHE A 238 -8.56 -23.51 4.78
CA PHE A 238 -8.40 -23.04 6.16
C PHE A 238 -7.00 -23.17 6.75
N GLN A 239 -5.98 -23.23 5.88
CA GLN A 239 -4.57 -23.17 6.24
C GLN A 239 -3.78 -22.35 5.22
N THR A 240 -3.02 -21.35 5.66
CA THR A 240 -2.24 -20.48 4.77
C THR A 240 -0.84 -20.23 5.30
N ASP A 241 0.12 -20.04 4.41
CA ASP A 241 1.48 -19.62 4.77
C ASP A 241 1.52 -18.11 5.07
N LEU A 242 1.73 -17.78 6.34
CA LEU A 242 1.81 -16.40 6.81
C LEU A 242 3.13 -15.73 6.41
N THR A 243 4.20 -16.50 6.19
CA THR A 243 5.50 -15.95 5.76
C THR A 243 5.42 -15.44 4.33
N VAL A 244 4.76 -16.17 3.42
CA VAL A 244 4.56 -15.73 2.04
C VAL A 244 3.71 -14.44 2.00
N LEU A 245 2.56 -14.45 2.70
CA LEU A 245 1.69 -13.27 2.80
C LEU A 245 2.39 -12.08 3.48
N GLN A 246 3.27 -12.31 4.45
CA GLN A 246 4.03 -11.26 5.12
C GLN A 246 4.96 -10.54 4.15
N ASN A 247 5.67 -11.31 3.32
CA ASN A 247 6.57 -10.79 2.31
C ASN A 247 5.80 -9.99 1.26
N ASP A 248 4.68 -10.53 0.80
CA ASP A 248 3.79 -9.84 -0.14
C ASP A 248 3.18 -8.57 0.46
N LEU A 249 2.84 -8.52 1.74
CA LEU A 249 2.31 -7.31 2.37
C LEU A 249 3.40 -6.33 2.85
N LYS A 250 4.68 -6.72 2.76
CA LYS A 250 5.84 -5.97 3.30
C LYS A 250 5.64 -5.59 4.76
N LEU A 251 5.15 -6.55 5.55
CA LEU A 251 4.88 -6.36 6.98
C LEU A 251 6.00 -6.93 7.85
N GLN A 252 6.11 -6.37 9.05
CA GLN A 252 6.95 -6.96 10.09
C GLN A 252 6.33 -8.28 10.57
N GLU A 253 7.18 -9.26 10.84
CA GLU A 253 6.78 -10.60 11.29
C GLU A 253 5.92 -10.57 12.57
N SER A 254 6.29 -9.74 13.54
CA SER A 254 5.51 -9.55 14.77
C SER A 254 4.08 -9.12 14.47
N ARG A 255 3.91 -8.10 13.61
CA ARG A 255 2.61 -7.57 13.20
C ARG A 255 1.76 -8.62 12.49
N MET A 256 2.36 -9.40 11.58
CA MET A 256 1.66 -10.51 10.93
C MET A 256 1.14 -11.53 11.97
N THR A 257 1.99 -11.92 12.93
CA THR A 257 1.57 -12.89 13.95
C THR A 257 0.55 -12.33 14.95
N ASP A 258 0.59 -11.03 15.24
CA ASP A 258 -0.38 -10.39 16.13
C ASP A 258 -1.75 -10.34 15.47
N ILE A 259 -1.82 -10.03 14.18
CA ILE A 259 -3.07 -10.06 13.40
C ILE A 259 -3.61 -11.50 13.33
N ALA A 260 -2.77 -12.48 13.00
CA ALA A 260 -3.19 -13.88 12.95
C ALA A 260 -3.74 -14.39 14.30
N ARG A 261 -3.12 -14.01 15.43
CA ARG A 261 -3.63 -14.33 16.77
C ARG A 261 -4.93 -13.61 17.09
N ALA A 262 -5.05 -12.34 16.70
CA ALA A 262 -6.28 -11.58 16.85
C ALA A 262 -7.44 -12.22 16.06
N MET A 263 -7.12 -12.82 14.90
CA MET A 263 -8.03 -13.64 14.10
C MET A 263 -8.23 -15.08 14.61
N ARG A 264 -7.79 -15.39 15.84
CA ARG A 264 -7.92 -16.71 16.47
C ARG A 264 -7.31 -17.86 15.65
N LEU A 265 -6.27 -17.59 14.88
CA LEU A 265 -5.56 -18.63 14.13
C LEU A 265 -4.56 -19.36 15.02
N LYS A 266 -4.48 -20.68 14.82
CA LYS A 266 -3.38 -21.48 15.36
C LYS A 266 -2.15 -21.27 14.49
N ILE A 267 -1.07 -20.78 15.09
CA ILE A 267 0.20 -20.56 14.38
C ILE A 267 1.12 -21.76 14.65
N SER A 268 1.52 -22.47 13.60
CA SER A 268 2.53 -23.53 13.66
C SER A 268 3.78 -23.11 12.89
N LYS A 269 4.94 -23.64 13.29
CA LYS A 269 6.20 -23.46 12.57
C LYS A 269 6.49 -24.72 11.78
N VAL A 270 6.65 -24.59 10.47
CA VAL A 270 7.14 -25.65 9.60
C VAL A 270 8.63 -25.42 9.38
N LYS A 271 9.44 -26.37 9.82
CA LYS A 271 10.87 -26.37 9.52
C LYS A 271 11.04 -26.67 8.03
N GLY A 272 11.86 -25.87 7.36
CA GLY A 272 12.27 -26.17 5.99
C GLY A 272 13.01 -27.50 5.92
N LEU A 273 13.09 -28.09 4.73
CA LEU A 273 13.89 -29.28 4.48
C LEU A 273 15.35 -29.02 4.93
N PRO A 274 15.97 -29.89 5.74
CA PRO A 274 17.33 -29.67 6.22
C PRO A 274 18.32 -29.73 5.05
N GLY A 275 18.87 -28.58 4.62
CA GLY A 275 19.90 -28.54 3.57
C GLY A 275 20.00 -27.26 2.73
N LEU A 276 19.08 -26.29 2.86
CA LEU A 276 19.19 -24.98 2.20
C LEU A 276 19.39 -23.89 3.26
N GLU A 277 20.48 -23.13 3.14
CA GLU A 277 21.01 -22.16 4.14
C GLU A 277 20.12 -20.95 4.47
N ASN A 278 18.84 -20.95 4.09
CA ASN A 278 17.85 -19.98 4.56
C ASN A 278 16.79 -20.69 5.39
N ASP A 279 17.15 -21.00 6.65
CA ASP A 279 16.31 -21.64 7.67
C ASP A 279 15.23 -20.67 8.23
N HIS A 280 14.55 -19.97 7.33
CA HIS A 280 13.36 -19.20 7.68
C HIS A 280 12.22 -20.20 7.91
N ASN A 281 12.07 -20.62 9.17
CA ASN A 281 10.93 -21.41 9.62
C ASN A 281 9.63 -20.77 9.10
N HIS A 282 8.96 -21.43 8.16
CA HIS A 282 7.70 -20.96 7.61
C HIS A 282 6.64 -21.01 8.71
N LYS A 283 5.82 -19.97 8.81
CA LYS A 283 4.72 -19.92 9.77
C LYS A 283 3.42 -20.22 9.06
N LEU A 284 2.76 -21.29 9.45
CA LEU A 284 1.42 -21.59 8.95
C LEU A 284 0.38 -21.08 9.93
N GLY A 285 -0.61 -20.36 9.40
CA GLY A 285 -1.83 -19.99 10.10
C GLY A 285 -2.92 -20.98 9.72
N THR A 286 -3.46 -21.69 10.71
CA THR A 286 -4.56 -22.64 10.53
C THR A 286 -5.78 -22.18 11.33
N LEU A 287 -6.95 -22.19 10.71
CA LEU A 287 -8.22 -21.99 11.38
C LEU A 287 -8.82 -23.35 11.70
N SER A 288 -8.88 -23.69 12.98
CA SER A 288 -9.37 -24.98 13.47
C SER A 288 -10.28 -24.79 14.66
N LEU A 289 -11.30 -25.64 14.77
CA LEU A 289 -12.21 -25.66 15.92
C LEU A 289 -11.79 -26.72 16.94
N PRO A 290 -11.98 -26.48 18.26
CA PRO A 290 -12.48 -25.24 18.86
C PRO A 290 -11.49 -24.08 18.73
N LEU A 291 -12.00 -22.85 18.68
CA LEU A 291 -11.16 -21.66 18.52
C LEU A 291 -10.19 -21.51 19.72
N PRO A 292 -8.91 -21.16 19.48
CA PRO A 292 -7.96 -20.88 20.55
C PRO A 292 -8.44 -19.75 21.45
N VAL A 293 -8.48 -20.00 22.77
CA VAL A 293 -8.77 -18.95 23.76
C VAL A 293 -7.63 -17.95 23.76
N GLN A 294 -7.93 -16.67 23.55
CA GLN A 294 -6.92 -15.62 23.63
C GLN A 294 -6.40 -15.54 25.07
N LYS A 295 -5.15 -15.94 25.29
CA LYS A 295 -4.47 -15.68 26.57
C LYS A 295 -4.17 -14.19 26.62
N ALA A 296 -4.84 -13.46 27.51
CA ALA A 296 -4.49 -12.07 27.80
C ALA A 296 -2.99 -12.00 28.13
N SER A 297 -2.24 -11.20 27.38
CA SER A 297 -0.81 -11.01 27.61
C SER A 297 -0.63 -10.29 28.95
N GLY A 298 -0.40 -11.05 30.02
CA GLY A 298 -0.13 -10.56 31.36
C GLY A 298 1.24 -9.89 31.46
N ASN A 299 1.43 -8.76 30.79
CA ASN A 299 2.55 -7.84 31.05
C ASN A 299 2.18 -6.92 32.22
N GLN A 300 1.89 -7.48 33.39
CA GLN A 300 2.11 -6.71 34.61
C GLN A 300 3.61 -6.70 34.88
N GLN A 301 4.28 -5.64 34.42
CA GLN A 301 5.62 -5.30 34.86
C GLN A 301 5.60 -5.22 36.39
N LYS A 302 6.10 -6.29 37.02
CA LYS A 302 6.30 -6.39 38.46
C LYS A 302 7.34 -5.33 38.84
N ARG A 303 6.87 -4.14 39.22
CA ARG A 303 7.70 -3.04 39.74
C ARG A 303 8.46 -3.57 40.95
N LYS A 304 9.76 -3.84 40.76
CA LYS A 304 10.66 -4.30 41.83
C LYS A 304 10.76 -3.16 42.84
N LYS A 305 10.14 -3.32 44.02
CA LYS A 305 10.41 -2.44 45.16
C LYS A 305 11.87 -2.67 45.55
N MET A 306 12.68 -1.62 45.43
CA MET A 306 13.96 -1.54 46.13
C MET A 306 13.64 -1.23 47.60
N ASN A 307 14.08 -2.12 48.50
CA ASN A 307 14.28 -1.81 49.90
C ASN A 307 15.74 -1.40 50.09
#